data_AF-A0A529HT79-F1
#
_entry.id   AF-A0A529HT79-F1
#
_cell.length_a   1.000
_cell.length_b   1.000
_cell.length_c   1.000
_cell.angle_alpha   90.00
_cell.angle_beta   90.00
_cell.angle_gamma   90.00
#
_symmetry.space_group_name_H-M   'P 1'
#
loop_
_entity.id
_entity.type
_entity.pdbx_description
1 polymer ?
#
loop_
_entity_poly.entity_id
_entity_poly.type
_entity_poly.pdbx_seq_one_letter_code
_entity_poly.pdbx_strand_id
1 'polypeptide(L)'
;PGDHLGIHAHDDTGQAVANSLAAVEAGVRQIQGTLNGIGERCGNANLVTIIPTLALKPAFADRFETGISAEALTGISRLSRAFDELLNRAPEAQAPYVGSSAFATKAGIHASALAKEPATYEHVPPEAVGNRRRVMVSDQGGKANFLAELKRRGIDVPKDDSRLDALIAIVK
;
A
#
# COMPACT_ATOMS: atom_id res chain seq x y z
N PRO A 1 24.30 -14.64 -21.17
CA PRO A 1 23.07 -13.94 -21.65
C PRO A 1 21.84 -14.51 -20.92
N GLY A 2 21.21 -13.65 -20.12
CA GLY A 2 20.25 -13.98 -19.05
C GLY A 2 20.36 -12.88 -17.99
N ASP A 3 21.53 -12.77 -17.36
CA ASP A 3 21.80 -11.77 -16.32
C ASP A 3 22.13 -10.35 -16.86
N HIS A 4 22.14 -10.16 -18.18
CA HIS A 4 22.46 -8.89 -18.85
C HIS A 4 21.28 -8.31 -19.63
N LEU A 5 20.07 -8.84 -19.45
CA LEU A 5 18.87 -8.30 -20.08
C LEU A 5 18.17 -7.33 -19.13
N GLY A 6 17.70 -6.23 -19.71
CA GLY A 6 16.87 -5.23 -19.04
C GLY A 6 15.53 -5.04 -19.74
N ILE A 7 14.52 -4.61 -19.00
CA ILE A 7 13.21 -4.22 -19.51
C ILE A 7 12.93 -2.75 -19.21
N HIS A 8 12.39 -2.03 -20.19
CA HIS A 8 11.86 -0.67 -20.04
C HIS A 8 10.43 -0.67 -20.59
N ALA A 9 9.44 -0.66 -19.70
CA ALA A 9 8.03 -0.70 -20.07
C ALA A 9 7.36 0.65 -19.84
N HIS A 10 6.67 1.14 -20.86
CA HIS A 10 5.75 2.29 -20.77
C HIS A 10 4.33 1.84 -20.40
N ASP A 11 3.55 2.76 -19.82
CA ASP A 11 2.25 2.46 -19.20
C ASP A 11 1.04 2.90 -20.02
N ASP A 12 1.17 3.09 -21.33
CA ASP A 12 0.10 3.55 -22.24
C ASP A 12 -1.18 2.67 -22.19
N THR A 13 -1.07 1.42 -21.73
CA THR A 13 -2.19 0.49 -21.56
C THR A 13 -2.36 -0.02 -20.11
N GLY A 14 -1.67 0.60 -19.15
CA GLY A 14 -1.72 0.21 -17.74
C GLY A 14 -1.04 -1.12 -17.42
N GLN A 15 -0.09 -1.57 -18.25
CA GLN A 15 0.58 -2.88 -18.13
C GLN A 15 2.06 -2.80 -17.78
N ALA A 16 2.62 -1.61 -17.53
CA ALA A 16 4.07 -1.47 -17.38
C ALA A 16 4.63 -2.30 -16.22
N VAL A 17 3.93 -2.31 -15.07
CA VAL A 17 4.30 -3.10 -13.90
C VAL A 17 4.20 -4.60 -14.19
N ALA A 18 3.10 -5.05 -14.79
CA ALA A 18 2.87 -6.46 -15.11
C ALA A 18 3.91 -6.99 -16.11
N ASN A 19 4.18 -6.24 -17.18
CA ASN A 19 5.19 -6.58 -18.18
C ASN A 19 6.60 -6.64 -17.58
N SER A 20 6.92 -5.72 -16.67
CA SER A 20 8.23 -5.71 -15.99
C SER A 20 8.42 -6.95 -15.11
N LEU A 21 7.39 -7.37 -14.37
CA LEU A 21 7.44 -8.58 -13.54
C LEU A 21 7.46 -9.85 -14.40
N ALA A 22 6.69 -9.89 -15.49
CA ALA A 22 6.72 -11.00 -16.45
C ALA A 22 8.10 -11.16 -17.10
N ALA A 23 8.78 -10.06 -17.39
CA ALA A 23 10.15 -10.10 -17.90
C ALA A 23 11.13 -10.71 -16.87
N VAL A 24 10.99 -10.40 -15.57
CA VAL A 24 11.79 -11.01 -14.51
C VAL A 24 11.60 -12.53 -14.45
N GLU A 25 10.34 -12.98 -14.53
CA GLU A 25 10.00 -14.41 -14.64
C GLU A 25 10.63 -15.06 -15.87
N ALA A 26 10.71 -14.35 -17.00
CA ALA A 26 11.35 -14.79 -18.23
C ALA A 26 12.90 -14.72 -18.21
N GLY A 27 13.50 -14.26 -17.11
CA GLY A 27 14.96 -14.25 -16.92
C GLY A 27 15.63 -12.88 -16.93
N VAL A 28 14.90 -11.78 -17.11
CA VAL A 28 15.45 -10.40 -17.02
C VAL A 28 15.93 -10.11 -15.60
N ARG A 29 17.03 -9.35 -15.47
CA ARG A 29 17.64 -8.98 -14.17
C ARG A 29 17.77 -7.47 -13.94
N GLN A 30 17.33 -6.64 -14.89
CA GLN A 30 17.25 -5.20 -14.74
C GLN A 30 15.86 -4.70 -15.13
N ILE A 31 15.22 -3.94 -14.25
CA ILE A 31 13.98 -3.20 -14.55
C ILE A 31 14.34 -1.71 -14.62
N GLN A 32 13.96 -1.06 -15.71
CA GLN A 32 13.98 0.39 -15.86
C GLN A 32 12.57 0.94 -15.62
N GLY A 33 12.49 1.96 -14.77
CA GLY A 33 11.25 2.58 -14.35
C GLY A 33 11.52 3.87 -13.60
N THR A 34 10.48 4.45 -13.04
CA THR A 34 10.58 5.74 -12.33
C THR A 34 9.82 5.71 -11.01
N LEU A 35 10.17 6.63 -10.11
CA LEU A 35 9.39 6.87 -8.90
C LEU A 35 7.99 7.35 -9.30
N ASN A 36 6.98 6.78 -8.65
CA ASN A 36 5.56 7.05 -8.92
C ASN A 36 5.13 6.83 -10.39
N GLY A 37 5.93 6.12 -11.19
CA GLY A 37 5.61 5.81 -12.60
C GLY A 37 5.65 7.01 -13.54
N ILE A 38 6.27 8.13 -13.15
CA ILE A 38 6.34 9.32 -14.01
C ILE A 38 7.10 9.05 -15.31
N GLY A 39 6.76 9.76 -16.38
CA GLY A 39 7.43 9.62 -17.66
C GLY A 39 6.67 10.35 -18.75
N GLU A 40 7.05 10.12 -20.00
CA GLU A 40 6.28 10.60 -21.14
C GLU A 40 4.88 9.98 -21.17
N ARG A 41 3.89 10.76 -21.62
CA ARG A 41 2.51 10.31 -21.84
C ARG A 41 1.90 9.70 -20.57
N CYS A 42 1.59 8.40 -20.59
CA CYS A 42 1.02 7.64 -19.49
C CYS A 42 2.07 7.17 -18.47
N GLY A 43 3.37 7.42 -18.73
CA GLY A 43 4.44 7.14 -17.80
C GLY A 43 5.21 5.85 -18.07
N ASN A 44 5.99 5.45 -17.06
CA ASN A 44 6.87 4.29 -17.06
C ASN A 44 6.44 3.29 -15.98
N ALA A 45 7.07 2.12 -15.98
CA ALA A 45 6.95 1.15 -14.89
C ALA A 45 7.18 1.81 -13.51
N ASN A 46 6.20 1.71 -12.63
CA ASN A 46 6.23 2.37 -11.32
C ASN A 46 7.11 1.59 -10.33
N LEU A 47 8.31 2.11 -10.05
CA LEU A 47 9.26 1.50 -9.13
C LEU A 47 8.73 1.41 -7.69
N VAL A 48 7.87 2.35 -7.29
CA VAL A 48 7.24 2.35 -5.96
C VAL A 48 6.27 1.16 -5.79
N THR A 49 5.75 0.62 -6.89
CA THR A 49 4.93 -0.60 -6.88
C THR A 49 5.77 -1.87 -7.06
N ILE A 50 6.77 -1.82 -7.93
CA ILE A 50 7.60 -2.99 -8.27
C ILE A 50 8.50 -3.40 -7.10
N ILE A 51 9.18 -2.43 -6.45
CA ILE A 51 10.14 -2.71 -5.38
C ILE A 51 9.50 -3.51 -4.22
N PRO A 52 8.38 -3.08 -3.61
CA PRO A 52 7.74 -3.86 -2.56
C PRO A 52 7.21 -5.20 -3.05
N THR A 53 6.79 -5.28 -4.32
CA THR A 53 6.33 -6.55 -4.90
C THR A 53 7.46 -7.57 -4.95
N LEU A 54 8.64 -7.18 -5.43
CA LEU A 54 9.82 -8.04 -5.46
C LEU A 54 10.31 -8.40 -4.06
N ALA A 55 10.28 -7.45 -3.12
CA ALA A 55 10.83 -7.62 -1.78
C ALA A 55 9.91 -8.35 -0.79
N LEU A 56 8.59 -8.34 -0.99
CA LEU A 56 7.63 -8.83 0.02
C LEU A 56 6.73 -9.97 -0.46
N LYS A 57 6.62 -10.21 -1.77
CA LYS A 57 5.74 -11.28 -2.27
C LYS A 57 6.53 -12.59 -2.35
N PRO A 58 6.09 -13.69 -1.69
CA PRO A 58 6.80 -14.97 -1.71
C PRO A 58 7.15 -15.46 -3.13
N ALA A 59 6.24 -15.24 -4.09
CA ALA A 59 6.46 -15.57 -5.50
C ALA A 59 7.73 -14.95 -6.12
N PHE A 60 8.21 -13.83 -5.56
CA PHE A 60 9.44 -13.17 -5.98
C PHE A 60 10.52 -13.19 -4.89
N ALA A 61 10.20 -12.81 -3.66
CA ALA A 61 11.13 -12.65 -2.55
C ALA A 61 11.85 -13.96 -2.18
N ASP A 62 11.22 -15.12 -2.36
CA ASP A 62 11.83 -16.42 -2.08
C ASP A 62 12.80 -16.86 -3.19
N ARG A 63 12.77 -16.20 -4.35
CA ARG A 63 13.47 -16.59 -5.58
C ARG A 63 14.49 -15.57 -6.06
N PHE A 64 14.32 -14.31 -5.68
CA PHE A 64 15.13 -13.19 -6.15
C PHE A 64 15.56 -12.32 -4.98
N GLU A 65 16.83 -11.95 -5.00
CA GLU A 65 17.39 -11.00 -4.05
C GLU A 65 17.36 -9.59 -4.67
N THR A 66 17.04 -8.60 -3.83
CA THR A 66 17.20 -7.19 -4.19
C THR A 66 18.24 -6.56 -3.28
N GLY A 67 18.95 -5.54 -3.76
CA GLY A 67 19.88 -4.77 -2.92
C GLY A 67 19.19 -3.82 -1.92
N ILE A 68 17.90 -3.98 -1.68
CA ILE A 68 17.08 -3.08 -0.85
C ILE A 68 16.84 -3.79 0.49
N SER A 69 17.37 -3.22 1.56
CA SER A 69 17.14 -3.77 2.91
C SER A 69 15.68 -3.58 3.34
N ALA A 70 15.21 -4.44 4.24
CA ALA A 70 13.89 -4.30 4.84
C ALA A 70 13.72 -2.93 5.54
N GLU A 71 14.77 -2.41 6.17
CA GLU A 71 14.77 -1.08 6.78
C GLU A 71 14.60 0.02 5.72
N ALA A 72 15.35 -0.03 4.61
CA ALA A 72 15.23 0.94 3.53
C ALA A 72 13.83 0.90 2.89
N LEU A 73 13.24 -0.30 2.77
CA LEU A 73 11.89 -0.48 2.23
C LEU A 73 10.83 0.26 3.06
N THR A 74 10.98 0.36 4.38
CA THR A 74 10.08 1.17 5.23
C THR A 74 10.09 2.66 4.86
N GLY A 75 11.12 3.14 4.15
CA GLY A 75 11.19 4.52 3.66
C GLY A 75 10.34 4.79 2.42
N ILE A 76 9.83 3.77 1.73
CA ILE A 76 9.29 3.92 0.37
C ILE A 76 8.03 4.80 0.30
N SER A 77 7.14 4.72 1.30
CA SER A 77 5.97 5.62 1.38
C SER A 77 6.36 7.08 1.56
N ARG A 78 7.42 7.36 2.33
CA ARG A 78 7.92 8.73 2.51
C ARG A 78 8.58 9.23 1.25
N LEU A 79 9.42 8.40 0.62
CA LEU A 79 10.09 8.71 -0.64
C LEU A 79 9.10 9.09 -1.74
N SER A 80 8.05 8.28 -1.93
CA SER A 80 6.99 8.53 -2.92
C SER A 80 6.31 9.89 -2.71
N ARG A 81 5.93 10.22 -1.46
CA ARG A 81 5.24 11.48 -1.13
C ARG A 81 6.16 12.69 -1.26
N ALA A 82 7.41 12.58 -0.79
CA ALA A 82 8.39 13.65 -0.94
C ALA A 82 8.70 13.92 -2.42
N PHE A 83 8.72 12.89 -3.26
CA PHE A 83 8.90 13.04 -4.69
C PHE A 83 7.71 13.76 -5.35
N ASP A 84 6.47 13.42 -5.00
CA ASP A 84 5.29 14.14 -5.49
C ASP A 84 5.30 15.61 -5.04
N GLU A 85 5.69 15.88 -3.80
CA GLU A 85 5.83 17.25 -3.26
C GLU A 85 6.86 18.07 -4.05
N LEU A 86 8.02 17.49 -4.36
CA LEU A 86 9.05 18.14 -5.19
C LEU A 86 8.55 18.49 -6.59
N LEU A 87 7.63 17.70 -7.14
CA LEU A 87 7.02 17.94 -8.44
C LEU A 87 5.78 18.85 -8.36
N ASN A 88 5.42 19.33 -7.16
CA ASN A 88 4.18 20.05 -6.89
C ASN A 88 2.94 19.28 -7.35
N ARG A 89 2.93 17.96 -7.10
CA ARG A 89 1.84 17.04 -7.43
C ARG A 89 1.17 16.56 -6.15
N ALA A 90 -0.15 16.40 -6.19
CA ALA A 90 -0.86 15.73 -5.11
C ALA A 90 -0.55 14.22 -5.15
N PRO A 91 -0.20 13.60 -4.01
CA PRO A 91 -0.01 12.14 -3.96
C PRO A 91 -1.29 11.38 -4.31
N GLU A 92 -1.16 10.33 -5.11
CA GLU A 92 -2.29 9.46 -5.46
C GLU A 92 -2.71 8.64 -4.22
N ALA A 93 -3.95 8.87 -3.76
CA ALA A 93 -4.46 8.27 -2.54
C ALA A 93 -4.60 6.75 -2.65
N GLN A 94 -4.86 6.23 -3.85
CA GLN A 94 -5.05 4.80 -4.12
C GLN A 94 -3.79 4.10 -4.65
N ALA A 95 -2.64 4.80 -4.67
CA ALA A 95 -1.40 4.22 -5.17
C ALA A 95 -1.05 2.92 -4.43
N PRO A 96 -0.68 1.84 -5.15
CA PRO A 96 -0.29 0.57 -4.52
C PRO A 96 0.81 0.78 -3.48
N TYR A 97 0.69 0.09 -2.33
CA TYR A 97 1.60 0.16 -1.17
C TYR A 97 1.67 1.52 -0.46
N VAL A 98 1.80 2.64 -1.17
CA VAL A 98 2.15 3.95 -0.56
C VAL A 98 0.96 4.91 -0.41
N GLY A 99 -0.12 4.64 -1.13
CA GLY A 99 -1.33 5.44 -1.11
C GLY A 99 -1.94 5.51 0.27
N SER A 100 -2.51 6.67 0.62
CA SER A 100 -3.16 6.85 1.93
C SER A 100 -4.41 5.97 2.12
N SER A 101 -4.93 5.40 1.04
CA SER A 101 -6.05 4.46 0.98
C SER A 101 -5.63 3.01 0.73
N ALA A 102 -4.34 2.73 0.48
CA ALA A 102 -3.85 1.39 0.15
C ALA A 102 -4.09 0.35 1.26
N PHE A 103 -4.13 0.81 2.52
CA PHE A 103 -4.45 0.01 3.70
C PHE A 103 -5.63 0.59 4.49
N ALA A 104 -6.56 1.24 3.79
CA ALA A 104 -7.76 1.80 4.39
C ALA A 104 -8.94 0.84 4.27
N THR A 105 -9.71 0.69 5.35
CA THR A 105 -10.96 -0.07 5.36
C THR A 105 -12.12 0.78 5.84
N LYS A 106 -13.26 0.70 5.15
CA LYS A 106 -14.49 1.43 5.49
C LYS A 106 -15.56 0.51 6.10
N ALA A 107 -15.69 -0.71 5.59
CA ALA A 107 -16.76 -1.63 5.98
C ALA A 107 -16.54 -2.21 7.37
N GLY A 108 -17.58 -2.21 8.21
CA GLY A 108 -17.51 -2.74 9.58
C GLY A 108 -17.12 -4.22 9.66
N ILE A 109 -17.52 -5.03 8.68
CA ILE A 109 -17.14 -6.46 8.60
C ILE A 109 -15.62 -6.59 8.35
N HIS A 110 -15.09 -5.84 7.37
CA HIS A 110 -13.66 -5.86 7.04
C HIS A 110 -12.82 -5.34 8.21
N ALA A 111 -13.27 -4.28 8.90
CA ALA A 111 -12.59 -3.76 10.09
C ALA A 111 -12.54 -4.80 11.23
N SER A 112 -13.62 -5.53 11.44
CA SER A 112 -13.68 -6.58 12.46
C SER A 112 -12.77 -7.78 12.14
N ALA A 113 -12.66 -8.14 10.86
CA ALA A 113 -11.76 -9.21 10.42
C ALA A 113 -10.30 -8.79 10.53
N LEU A 114 -9.95 -7.57 10.09
CA LEU A 114 -8.60 -7.00 10.23
C LEU A 114 -8.15 -6.88 11.70
N ALA A 115 -9.07 -6.66 12.63
CA ALA A 115 -8.73 -6.63 14.06
C ALA A 115 -8.38 -8.00 14.63
N LYS A 116 -8.86 -9.10 14.01
CA LYS A 116 -8.60 -10.47 14.43
C LYS A 116 -7.42 -11.09 13.69
N GLU A 117 -7.44 -10.99 12.36
CA GLU A 117 -6.43 -11.57 11.47
C GLU A 117 -6.21 -10.61 10.27
N PRO A 118 -5.26 -9.67 10.40
CA PRO A 118 -4.93 -8.70 9.36
C PRO A 118 -4.63 -9.31 7.98
N ALA A 119 -3.96 -10.47 7.94
CA ALA A 119 -3.51 -11.10 6.70
C ALA A 119 -4.67 -11.50 5.77
N THR A 120 -5.91 -11.53 6.30
CA THR A 120 -7.12 -11.82 5.51
C THR A 120 -7.41 -10.75 4.45
N TYR A 121 -7.07 -9.48 4.73
CA TYR A 121 -7.37 -8.35 3.84
C TYR A 121 -6.14 -7.50 3.51
N GLU A 122 -5.03 -7.70 4.22
CA GLU A 122 -3.77 -7.02 3.95
C GLU A 122 -2.78 -8.00 3.33
N HIS A 123 -2.44 -7.73 2.07
CA HIS A 123 -1.56 -8.60 1.30
C HIS A 123 -0.07 -8.51 1.73
N VAL A 124 0.27 -7.54 2.58
CA VAL A 124 1.54 -7.34 3.31
C VAL A 124 1.26 -6.46 4.54
N PRO A 125 2.07 -6.51 5.61
CA PRO A 125 1.96 -5.56 6.71
C PRO A 125 2.26 -4.12 6.23
N PRO A 126 1.42 -3.12 6.57
CA PRO A 126 1.59 -1.75 6.08
C PRO A 126 2.91 -1.09 6.54
N GLU A 127 3.39 -1.42 7.73
CA GLU A 127 4.65 -0.93 8.28
C GLU A 127 5.87 -1.35 7.46
N ALA A 128 5.81 -2.50 6.76
CA ALA A 128 6.89 -2.99 5.93
C ALA A 128 7.22 -2.05 4.76
N VAL A 129 6.26 -1.19 4.37
CA VAL A 129 6.42 -0.17 3.32
C VAL A 129 6.32 1.26 3.87
N GLY A 130 6.39 1.44 5.19
CA GLY A 130 6.26 2.75 5.83
C GLY A 130 4.88 3.38 5.75
N ASN A 131 3.86 2.56 5.51
CA ASN A 131 2.48 2.99 5.54
C ASN A 131 1.82 2.57 6.85
N ARG A 132 0.52 2.82 7.00
CA ARG A 132 -0.24 2.45 8.19
C ARG A 132 -1.65 2.05 7.83
N ARG A 133 -2.20 1.10 8.60
CA ARG A 133 -3.61 0.74 8.55
C ARG A 133 -4.48 1.94 8.92
N ARG A 134 -5.56 2.16 8.18
CA ARG A 134 -6.58 3.18 8.50
C ARG A 134 -7.95 2.54 8.57
N VAL A 135 -8.54 2.52 9.76
CA VAL A 135 -9.95 2.15 9.93
C VAL A 135 -10.77 3.43 9.84
N MET A 136 -11.53 3.58 8.77
CA MET A 136 -12.38 4.75 8.60
C MET A 136 -13.63 4.63 9.46
N VAL A 137 -13.96 5.74 10.12
CA VAL A 137 -15.23 5.92 10.82
C VAL A 137 -16.16 6.65 9.84
N SER A 138 -17.27 6.01 9.47
CA SER A 138 -18.29 6.60 8.60
C SER A 138 -19.68 6.08 8.98
N ASP A 139 -20.71 6.60 8.31
CA ASP A 139 -22.11 6.12 8.32
C ASP A 139 -22.26 4.59 8.14
N GLN A 140 -21.42 3.98 7.31
CA GLN A 140 -21.31 2.53 7.07
C GLN A 140 -20.43 1.79 8.11
N GLY A 141 -19.85 2.51 9.07
CA GLY A 141 -18.99 1.97 10.12
C GLY A 141 -19.79 1.41 11.29
N GLY A 142 -19.36 0.26 11.83
CA GLY A 142 -19.96 -0.33 13.03
C GLY A 142 -19.27 0.11 14.32
N LYS A 143 -19.81 -0.29 15.49
CA LYS A 143 -19.20 -0.06 16.82
C LYS A 143 -17.69 -0.36 16.87
N ALA A 144 -17.25 -1.40 16.17
CA ALA A 144 -15.85 -1.81 16.12
C ALA A 144 -14.93 -0.74 15.51
N ASN A 145 -15.39 0.00 14.48
CA ASN A 145 -14.61 1.05 13.83
C ASN A 145 -14.36 2.22 14.79
N PHE A 146 -15.40 2.63 15.52
CA PHE A 146 -15.31 3.71 16.51
C PHE A 146 -14.40 3.32 17.67
N LEU A 147 -14.53 2.11 18.22
CA LEU A 147 -13.66 1.62 19.28
C LEU A 147 -12.19 1.56 18.85
N ALA A 148 -11.92 1.10 17.62
CA ALA A 148 -10.57 1.05 17.08
C ALA A 148 -9.95 2.46 16.95
N GLU A 149 -10.72 3.44 16.47
CA GLU A 149 -10.24 4.82 16.31
C GLU A 149 -10.09 5.55 17.66
N LEU A 150 -11.01 5.34 18.61
CA LEU A 150 -10.92 5.88 19.98
C LEU A 150 -9.69 5.32 20.70
N LYS A 151 -9.49 4.00 20.65
CA LYS A 151 -8.30 3.35 21.22
C LYS A 151 -7.01 3.87 20.59
N ARG A 152 -6.99 4.08 19.27
CA ARG A 152 -5.82 4.67 18.56
C ARG A 152 -5.47 6.08 19.06
N ARG A 153 -6.46 6.81 19.59
CA ARG A 153 -6.27 8.15 20.20
C ARG A 153 -6.07 8.11 21.72
N GLY A 154 -5.96 6.91 22.32
CA GLY A 154 -5.78 6.74 23.76
C GLY A 154 -7.07 6.92 24.57
N ILE A 155 -8.23 6.73 23.96
CA ILE A 155 -9.53 6.81 24.63
C ILE A 155 -10.09 5.40 24.77
N ASP A 156 -10.07 4.86 25.98
CA ASP A 156 -10.64 3.55 26.29
C ASP A 156 -12.14 3.66 26.59
N VAL A 157 -12.94 2.92 25.82
CA VAL A 157 -14.40 2.88 25.94
C VAL A 157 -14.88 1.44 25.93
N PRO A 158 -15.70 1.01 26.91
CA PRO A 158 -16.34 -0.31 26.88
C PRO A 158 -17.26 -0.47 25.67
N LYS A 159 -17.37 -1.69 25.14
CA LYS A 159 -18.17 -1.98 23.93
C LYS A 159 -19.68 -1.75 24.12
N ASP A 160 -20.13 -1.88 25.36
CA ASP A 160 -21.49 -1.74 25.87
C ASP A 160 -21.79 -0.34 26.43
N ASP A 161 -20.87 0.60 26.31
CA ASP A 161 -21.09 1.99 26.73
C ASP A 161 -22.14 2.68 25.84
N SER A 162 -23.22 3.17 26.45
CA SER A 162 -24.33 3.82 25.75
C SER A 162 -23.92 5.14 25.06
N ARG A 163 -22.82 5.78 25.49
CA ARG A 163 -22.26 6.96 24.82
C ARG A 163 -21.69 6.62 23.44
N LEU A 164 -21.27 5.37 23.24
CA LEU A 164 -20.84 4.87 21.94
C LEU A 164 -22.02 4.82 20.96
N ASP A 165 -23.21 4.40 21.42
CA ASP A 165 -24.43 4.40 20.60
C ASP A 165 -24.84 5.82 20.20
N ALA A 166 -24.78 6.77 21.13
CA ALA A 166 -25.04 8.18 20.85
C ALA A 166 -24.05 8.76 19.83
N LEU A 167 -22.75 8.45 19.97
CA LEU A 167 -21.71 8.89 19.03
C LEU A 167 -21.93 8.31 17.62
N ILE A 168 -22.33 7.04 17.53
CA ILE A 168 -22.63 6.40 16.24
C ILE A 168 -23.85 7.04 15.58
N ALA A 169 -24.88 7.39 16.35
CA ALA A 169 -26.07 8.04 15.83
C ALA A 169 -25.80 9.45 15.27
N ILE A 170 -24.78 10.17 15.78
CA ILE A 170 -24.38 11.50 15.26
C ILE A 170 -23.69 11.39 13.88
N VAL A 171 -22.97 10.30 13.64
CA VAL A 171 -22.16 10.10 12.42
C VAL A 171 -22.95 9.41 11.30
N LYS A 172 -24.05 8.74 11.63
CA LYS A 172 -25.02 8.21 10.67
C LYS A 172 -25.96 9.30 10.17
#